data_AF-A0A0Q5QYL6-F1
#
_entry.id   AF-A0A0Q5QYL6-F1
#
_cell.length_a   1.000
_cell.length_b   1.000
_cell.length_c   1.000
_cell.angle_alpha   90.00
_cell.angle_beta   90.00
_cell.angle_gamma   90.00
#
_symmetry.space_group_name_H-M   'P 1'
#
loop_
_entity.id
_entity.type
_entity.pdbx_description
1 polymer ?
#
loop_
_entity_poly.entity_id
_entity_poly.type
_entity_poly.pdbx_seq_one_letter_code
_entity_poly.pdbx_strand_id
1 'polypeptide(L)' 'MATQMRPTFDAAAWLSALVAIGGGYALASGRKLWLVVQDCPADELTPIMAEIVGKPERVEAVRWTIEQRQNGEVQ' A
#
# COMPACT_ATOMS: atom_id res chain seq x y z
N MET A 1 -4.71 13.99 29.72
CA MET A 1 -5.21 12.97 28.78
C MET A 1 -4.52 13.20 27.45
N ALA A 2 -3.60 12.33 27.06
CA ALA A 2 -2.86 12.49 25.81
C ALA A 2 -3.78 12.16 24.64
N THR A 3 -4.01 13.13 23.76
CA THR A 3 -4.71 12.93 22.49
C THR A 3 -3.86 11.98 21.66
N GLN A 4 -4.23 10.70 21.62
CA GLN A 4 -3.55 9.72 20.80
C GLN A 4 -3.84 10.05 19.33
N MET A 5 -2.93 10.80 18.70
CA MET A 5 -2.89 10.95 17.24
C MET A 5 -2.84 9.54 16.67
N ARG A 6 -3.94 9.11 16.01
CA ARG A 6 -3.94 7.85 15.27
C ARG A 6 -2.73 7.88 14.32
N PRO A 7 -1.99 6.78 14.14
CA PRO A 7 -0.96 6.75 13.12
C PRO A 7 -1.63 7.09 11.78
N THR A 8 -1.13 8.15 11.16
CA THR A 8 -1.39 8.44 9.75
C THR A 8 -1.08 7.15 8.98
N PHE A 9 -1.94 6.75 8.05
CA PHE A 9 -1.69 5.57 7.24
C PHE A 9 -0.33 5.71 6.55
N ASP A 10 0.59 4.78 6.81
CA ASP A 10 1.91 4.75 6.21
C ASP A 10 1.88 3.88 4.96
N ALA A 11 1.82 4.54 3.80
CA ALA A 11 1.78 3.89 2.51
C ALA A 11 3.07 3.10 2.19
N ALA A 12 4.23 3.54 2.68
CA ALA A 12 5.51 2.87 2.44
C ALA A 12 5.61 1.59 3.29
N ALA A 13 5.19 1.66 4.55
CA ALA A 13 5.09 0.49 5.43
C ALA A 13 4.05 -0.51 4.90
N TRP A 14 2.90 -0.04 4.45
CA TRP A 14 1.86 -0.88 3.84
C TRP A 14 2.36 -1.62 2.60
N LEU A 15 3.06 -0.92 1.69
CA LEU A 15 3.67 -1.54 0.51
C LEU A 15 4.71 -2.60 0.89
N SER A 16 5.51 -2.32 1.91
CA SER A 16 6.53 -3.25 2.40
C SER A 16 5.90 -4.50 3.01
N ALA A 17 4.80 -4.34 3.75
CA ALA A 17 4.04 -5.47 4.31
C ALA A 17 3.41 -6.34 3.21
N LEU A 18 2.84 -5.73 2.16
CA LEU A 18 2.32 -6.46 1.01
C LEU A 18 3.42 -7.27 0.31
N VAL A 19 4.60 -6.67 0.10
CA VAL A 19 5.74 -7.35 -0.54
C VAL A 19 6.29 -8.48 0.33
N ALA A 20 6.32 -8.30 1.66
CA ALA A 20 6.83 -9.31 2.59
C ALA A 20 6.06 -10.63 2.53
N ILE A 21 4.76 -10.59 2.19
CA ILE A 21 3.90 -11.78 2.07
C ILE A 21 3.84 -12.33 0.63
N GLY A 22 4.75 -11.91 -0.26
CA GLY A 22 4.78 -12.34 -1.67
C GLY A 22 3.87 -11.53 -2.60
N GLY A 23 3.22 -10.50 -2.09
CA GLY A 23 2.47 -9.56 -2.92
C GLY A 23 3.39 -8.62 -3.71
N GLY A 24 2.80 -7.90 -4.65
CA GLY A 24 3.50 -6.95 -5.49
C GLY A 24 2.53 -5.90 -6.02
N TYR A 25 3.09 -4.91 -6.70
CA TYR A 25 2.30 -3.83 -7.28
C TYR A 25 2.86 -3.42 -8.65
N ALA A 26 1.98 -2.88 -9.48
CA ALA A 26 2.34 -2.24 -10.72
C ALA A 26 1.51 -0.97 -10.92
N LEU A 27 2.15 0.10 -11.38
CA LEU A 27 1.44 1.28 -11.86
C LEU A 27 1.13 1.06 -13.34
N ALA A 28 -0.14 0.89 -13.66
CA ALA A 28 -0.59 0.75 -15.05
C ALA A 28 -0.83 2.13 -15.70
N SER A 29 -0.94 2.13 -17.03
CA SER A 29 -1.31 3.32 -17.78
C SER A 29 -2.63 3.93 -17.25
N GLY A 30 -2.68 5.26 -17.21
CA GLY A 30 -3.81 5.98 -16.61
C GLY A 30 -3.81 6.04 -15.09
N ARG A 31 -2.64 5.88 -14.43
CA ARG A 31 -2.47 6.01 -12.97
C ARG A 31 -3.31 5.02 -12.15
N LYS A 32 -3.61 3.86 -12.73
CA LYS A 32 -4.31 2.79 -12.03
C LYS A 32 -3.29 1.93 -11.27
N LEU A 33 -3.53 1.76 -9.98
CA LEU A 33 -2.75 0.85 -9.14
C LEU A 33 -3.26 -0.58 -9.35
N TRP A 34 -2.38 -1.48 -9.74
CA TRP A 34 -2.63 -2.92 -9.79
C TRP A 34 -1.86 -3.59 -8.67
N LEU A 35 -2.56 -4.40 -7.89
CA LEU A 35 -1.94 -5.26 -6.87
C LEU A 35 -1.86 -6.66 -7.46
N VAL A 36 -0.67 -7.23 -7.40
CA VAL A 36 -0.41 -8.60 -7.85
C VAL A 36 -0.22 -9.43 -6.59
N VAL A 37 -1.05 -10.44 -6.41
CA VAL A 37 -0.93 -11.39 -5.30
C VAL A 37 -0.79 -12.77 -5.91
N GLN A 38 0.32 -13.43 -5.64
CA GLN A 38 0.57 -14.81 -6.05
C GLN A 38 1.00 -15.59 -4.81
N ASP A 39 0.29 -16.67 -4.51
CA ASP A 39 0.56 -17.55 -3.37
C ASP A 39 0.61 -16.85 -1.99
N CYS A 40 -0.06 -15.69 -1.85
CA CYS A 40 -0.24 -15.02 -0.57
C CYS A 40 -1.26 -15.75 0.31
N PRO A 41 -0.93 -16.13 1.56
CA PRO A 41 -1.89 -16.67 2.51
C PRO A 41 -3.04 -15.70 2.75
N ALA A 42 -4.29 -16.17 2.66
CA ALA A 42 -5.47 -15.31 2.71
C ALA A 42 -5.66 -14.64 4.08
N ASP A 43 -5.23 -15.30 5.14
CA ASP A 43 -5.21 -14.83 6.53
C ASP A 43 -4.20 -13.71 6.75
N GLU A 44 -3.10 -13.68 5.99
CA GLU A 44 -2.12 -12.58 5.99
C GLU A 44 -2.54 -11.44 5.05
N LEU A 45 -3.11 -11.76 3.90
CA LEU A 45 -3.52 -10.76 2.91
C LEU A 45 -4.72 -9.92 3.37
N THR A 46 -5.72 -10.55 4.00
CA THR A 46 -6.96 -9.89 4.43
C THR A 46 -6.73 -8.67 5.34
N PRO A 47 -5.95 -8.75 6.43
CA PRO A 47 -5.69 -7.59 7.29
C PRO A 47 -4.92 -6.48 6.57
N ILE A 48 -4.00 -6.82 5.65
CA ILE A 48 -3.28 -5.85 4.82
C ILE A 48 -4.27 -5.12 3.89
N MET A 49 -5.14 -5.85 3.20
CA MET A 49 -6.10 -5.25 2.26
C MET A 49 -7.15 -4.39 2.96
N ALA A 50 -7.58 -4.76 4.18
CA ALA A 50 -8.54 -4.00 4.97
C ALA A 50 -8.07 -2.56 5.32
N GLU A 51 -6.76 -2.32 5.26
CA GLU A 51 -6.18 -0.99 5.45
C GLU A 51 -6.55 -0.02 4.32
N ILE A 52 -6.79 -0.49 3.09
CA ILE A 52 -7.03 0.36 1.91
C ILE A 52 -8.42 0.18 1.29
N VAL A 53 -9.08 -0.96 1.52
CA VAL A 53 -10.44 -1.23 0.99
C VAL A 53 -11.42 -0.19 1.53
N GLY A 54 -12.14 0.46 0.62
CA GLY A 54 -13.13 1.51 0.93
C GLY A 54 -12.52 2.86 1.36
N LYS A 55 -11.20 3.03 1.25
CA LYS A 55 -10.46 4.22 1.72
C LYS A 55 -9.65 4.85 0.57
N PRO A 56 -10.31 5.59 -0.35
CA PRO A 56 -9.67 6.09 -1.57
C PRO A 56 -8.45 6.97 -1.30
N GLU A 57 -8.44 7.73 -0.21
CA GLU A 57 -7.32 8.57 0.21
C GLU A 57 -6.04 7.75 0.50
N ARG A 58 -6.21 6.54 1.03
CA ARG A 58 -5.09 5.63 1.30
C ARG A 58 -4.59 4.98 0.01
N VAL A 59 -5.50 4.62 -0.90
CA VAL A 59 -5.15 4.12 -2.23
C VAL A 59 -4.33 5.15 -3.00
N GLU A 60 -4.73 6.43 -2.94
CA GLU A 60 -3.98 7.53 -3.56
C GLU A 60 -2.62 7.75 -2.91
N ALA A 61 -2.50 7.63 -1.58
CA ALA A 61 -1.22 7.71 -0.88
C ALA A 61 -0.26 6.56 -1.28
N VAL A 62 -0.78 5.34 -1.45
CA VAL A 62 -0.01 4.21 -2.00
C VAL A 62 0.46 4.51 -3.42
N ARG A 63 -0.43 5.01 -4.28
CA ARG A 63 -0.06 5.38 -5.66
C ARG A 63 1.07 6.41 -5.68
N TRP A 64 0.92 7.50 -4.93
CA TRP A 64 1.94 8.55 -4.84
C TRP A 64 3.29 7.99 -4.38
N THR A 65 3.29 7.14 -3.36
CA THR A 65 4.51 6.50 -2.85
C THR A 65 5.20 5.66 -3.93
N ILE A 66 4.45 4.93 -4.74
CA ILE A 66 4.98 4.15 -5.87
C ILE A 66 5.56 5.07 -6.96
N GLU A 67 4.85 6.13 -7.32
CA GLU A 67 5.29 7.11 -8.32
C GLU A 67 6.62 7.75 -7.90
N GLN A 68 6.75 8.17 -6.62
CA GLN A 68 7.98 8.72 -6.08
C GLN A 68 9.15 7.72 -6.13
N ARG A 69 8.91 6.44 -5.80
CA ARG A 69 9.94 5.38 -5.90
C ARG A 69 10.37 5.14 -7.35
N GLN A 70 9.43 5.11 -8.30
CA GLN A 70 9.74 4.91 -9.72
C GLN A 70 10.52 6.07 -10.33
N ASN A 71 10.26 7.30 -9.88
CA ASN A 71 10.99 8.49 -10.31
C ASN A 71 12.36 8.64 -9.60
N GLY A 72 12.73 7.73 -8.70
CA GLY A 72 13.99 7.76 -7.95
C GLY A 72 14.02 8.81 -6.83
N GLU A 73 12.87 9.31 -6.40
CA GLU A 73 12.76 10.41 -5.44
C GLU A 73 12.75 9.95 -3.96
N VAL A 74 12.59 8.64 -3.71
CA VAL A 74 12.60 8.07 -2.35
C VAL A 74 13.33 6.72 -2.37
N GLN A 75 14.48 6.66 -1.68
CA GLN A 75 15.24 5.43 -1.37
C GLN A 75 14.83 4.87 -0.01
#